data_AF-A0A5B7V8S0-F1
#
_entry.id   AF-A0A5B7V8S0-F1
#
_cell.length_a   1.000
_cell.length_b   1.000
_cell.length_c   1.000
_cell.angle_alpha   90.00
_cell.angle_beta   90.00
_cell.angle_gamma   90.00
#
_symmetry.space_group_name_H-M   'P 1'
#
loop_
_entity.id
_entity.type
_entity.pdbx_description
1 polymer ?
#
loop_
_entity_poly.entity_id
_entity_poly.type
_entity_poly.pdbx_seq_one_letter_code
_entity_poly.pdbx_strand_id
1 'polypeptide(L)' 'MTAPDTDITEDLIRDLLRAHHPDLADRPLKLGARGWDNQVWRLGDDLAVRMPWATRTRPSASPPP' A
#
# COMPACT_ATOMS: atom_id res chain seq x y z
N MET A 1 -17.85 11.24 -9.16
CA MET A 1 -17.61 10.89 -7.74
C MET A 1 -16.15 10.46 -7.62
N THR A 2 -15.32 11.35 -7.11
CA THR A 2 -13.88 11.18 -6.87
C THR A 2 -13.69 9.93 -6.02
N ALA A 3 -12.96 8.93 -6.54
CA ALA A 3 -12.54 7.83 -5.67
C ALA A 3 -11.67 8.45 -4.58
N PRO A 4 -11.80 7.99 -3.33
CA PRO A 4 -10.89 8.42 -2.29
C PRO A 4 -9.47 8.24 -2.83
N ASP A 5 -8.68 9.29 -2.72
CA ASP A 5 -7.24 9.20 -2.75
C ASP A 5 -6.90 8.31 -1.53
N THR A 6 -7.01 7.00 -1.71
CA THR A 6 -6.84 6.02 -0.64
C THR A 6 -5.34 5.94 -0.42
N ASP A 7 -4.78 6.95 0.24
CA ASP A 7 -3.41 6.91 0.71
C ASP A 7 -3.36 5.73 1.69
N ILE A 8 -2.56 4.75 1.31
CA ILE A 8 -2.38 3.54 2.12
C ILE A 8 -1.58 3.98 3.34
N THR A 9 -2.21 3.99 4.51
CA THR A 9 -1.58 4.42 5.77
C THR A 9 -1.15 3.24 6.63
N GLU A 10 -0.29 3.52 7.61
CA GLU A 10 0.15 2.53 8.60
C GLU A 10 -1.06 1.91 9.32
N ASP A 11 -2.02 2.73 9.73
CA ASP A 11 -3.25 2.31 10.42
C ASP A 11 -4.07 1.32 9.58
N LEU A 12 -4.26 1.62 8.29
CA LEU A 12 -5.00 0.73 7.38
C LEU A 12 -4.33 -0.64 7.30
N ILE A 13 -3.01 -0.67 7.15
CA ILE A 13 -2.27 -1.93 7.07
C ILE A 13 -2.29 -2.65 8.42
N ARG A 14 -2.19 -1.94 9.54
CA ARG A 14 -2.26 -2.54 10.87
C ARG A 14 -3.63 -3.16 11.15
N ASP A 15 -4.71 -2.51 10.73
CA ASP A 15 -6.07 -3.04 10.85
C ASP A 15 -6.24 -4.33 10.02
N LEU A 16 -5.78 -4.32 8.76
CA LEU A 16 -5.76 -5.50 7.89
C LEU A 16 -4.91 -6.64 8.48
N LEU A 17 -3.73 -6.32 9.00
CA LEU A 17 -2.89 -7.29 9.70
C LEU A 17 -3.61 -7.83 10.93
N ARG A 18 -4.30 -7.01 11.72
CA ARG A 18 -5.01 -7.48 12.91
C ARG A 18 -6.16 -8.42 12.57
N ALA A 19 -6.86 -8.17 11.46
CA ALA A 19 -7.99 -8.98 11.00
C ALA A 19 -7.55 -10.35 10.47
N HIS A 20 -6.42 -10.42 9.75
CA HIS A 20 -5.97 -11.65 9.11
C HIS A 20 -4.83 -12.37 9.87
N HIS A 21 -3.92 -11.62 10.48
CA HIS A 21 -2.68 -12.08 11.11
C HIS A 21 -2.34 -11.26 12.37
N PRO A 22 -3.06 -11.43 13.49
CA PRO A 22 -2.88 -10.63 14.69
C PRO A 22 -1.45 -10.66 15.25
N ASP A 23 -0.73 -11.79 15.12
CA ASP A 23 0.68 -11.92 15.51
C ASP A 23 1.64 -10.99 14.76
N LEU A 24 1.22 -10.50 13.60
CA LEU A 24 1.98 -9.59 12.75
C LEU A 24 1.62 -8.12 13.04
N ALA A 25 0.41 -7.83 13.53
CA ALA A 25 -0.08 -6.47 13.74
C ALA A 25 0.67 -5.68 14.85
N ASP A 26 1.25 -6.40 15.82
CA ASP A 26 2.07 -5.83 16.90
C ASP A 26 3.50 -5.50 16.46
N ARG A 27 3.93 -5.93 15.26
CA ARG A 27 5.29 -5.65 14.77
C ARG A 27 5.40 -4.18 14.31
N PRO A 28 6.60 -3.58 14.39
CA PRO A 28 6.81 -2.22 13.91
C PRO A 28 6.60 -2.17 12.39
N LEU A 29 5.68 -1.34 11.95
CA LEU A 29 5.35 -1.14 10.54
C LEU A 29 5.95 0.19 10.08
N LYS A 30 6.68 0.21 8.96
CA LYS A 30 7.29 1.43 8.41
C LYS A 30 7.18 1.45 6.90
N LEU A 31 6.93 2.63 6.32
CA LEU A 31 6.95 2.78 4.87
C LEU A 31 8.37 2.51 4.35
N GLY A 32 8.53 1.46 3.55
CA GLY A 32 9.81 1.05 2.99
C GLY A 32 10.08 1.69 1.64
N ALA A 33 9.14 1.58 0.72
CA ALA A 33 9.24 2.16 -0.62
C ALA A 33 7.86 2.41 -1.21
N ARG A 34 7.69 3.53 -1.93
CA ARG A 34 6.50 3.82 -2.72
C ARG A 34 6.88 3.67 -4.19
N GLY A 35 6.52 2.54 -4.80
CA GLY A 35 6.70 2.28 -6.23
C GLY A 35 5.65 2.99 -7.08
N TRP A 36 5.58 2.70 -8.37
CA TRP A 36 4.62 3.39 -9.27
C TRP A 36 3.19 2.83 -9.19
N ASP A 37 3.07 1.52 -8.91
CA ASP A 37 1.80 0.79 -8.80
C ASP A 37 1.69 0.02 -7.47
N ASN A 38 2.78 -0.06 -6.71
CA ASN A 38 2.84 -0.80 -5.46
C ASN A 38 3.55 0.00 -4.37
N GLN A 39 2.95 0.03 -3.19
CA GLN A 39 3.51 0.61 -1.99
C GLN A 39 3.96 -0.53 -1.09
N VAL A 40 5.23 -0.48 -0.68
CA VAL A 40 5.88 -1.51 0.12
C VAL A 40 6.11 -0.98 1.52
N TRP A 41 5.60 -1.71 2.50
CA TRP A 41 5.79 -1.45 3.92
C TRP A 41 6.62 -2.55 4.53
N ARG A 42 7.56 -2.18 5.39
CA ARG A 42 8.38 -3.12 6.14
C ARG A 42 7.69 -3.42 7.46
N LEU A 43 7.52 -4.70 7.73
CA LEU A 43 6.90 -5.19 8.94
C LEU A 43 7.95 -5.94 9.77
N GLY A 44 8.44 -5.30 10.82
CA GLY A 44 9.65 -5.75 11.49
C GLY A 44 10.86 -5.69 10.57
N ASP A 45 11.84 -6.54 10.87
CA ASP A 45 13.08 -6.65 10.10
C ASP A 45 13.00 -7.72 8.99
N ASP A 46 12.06 -8.66 9.10
CA ASP A 46 12.02 -9.85 8.23
C ASP A 46 10.95 -9.79 7.13
N LEU A 47 9.89 -8.99 7.28
CA LEU A 47 8.70 -9.05 6.42
C LEU A 47 8.45 -7.75 5.66
N ALA A 48 7.86 -7.88 4.47
CA ALA A 48 7.42 -6.76 3.65
C ALA A 48 5.97 -6.95 3.18
N VAL A 49 5.11 -5.98 3.48
CA VAL A 49 3.73 -5.90 3.01
C VAL A 49 3.71 -5.11 1.72
N ARG A 50 3.25 -5.74 0.63
CA ARG A 50 3.07 -5.07 -0.66
C ARG A 50 1.60 -4.77 -0.86
N MET A 51 1.28 -3.49 -0.93
CA MET A 51 -0.06 -3.02 -1.20
C MET A 51 -0.13 -2.46 -2.61
N PRO A 52 -1.08 -2.90 -3.45
CA PRO A 52 -1.32 -2.27 -4.73
C PRO A 52 -1.81 -0.84 -4.47
N TRP A 53 -1.05 0.16 -4.94
CA TRP A 53 -1.46 1.55 -4.96
C TRP A 53 -1.36 2.04 -6.40
N ALA A 54 -2.50 2.13 -7.06
CA ALA A 54 -2.59 2.82 -8.33
C ALA A 54 -3.29 4.14 -8.05
N THR A 55 -2.54 5.25 -8.07
CA THR A 55 -3.17 6.54 -8.34
C THR A 55 -3.91 6.36 -9.66
N ARG A 56 -5.23 6.57 -9.66
CA ARG A 56 -6.07 6.42 -10.87
C ARG A 56 -5.81 7.56 -11.85
N THR A 57 -4.57 7.67 -12.30
CA THR A 57 -4.11 8.62 -13.30
C THR A 57 -2.94 7.97 -14.05
N ARG A 58 -3.21 6.87 -14.77
CA ARG A 58 -2.70 6.81 -16.14
C ARG A 58 -3.55 7.81 -16.92
N PRO A 59 -3.06 9.01 -17.30
CA PRO A 59 -3.65 9.64 -18.47
C PRO A 59 -3.50 8.59 -19.57
N SER A 60 -4.62 8.21 -20.20
CA SER A 60 -4.59 7.38 -21.40
C SER A 60 -3.57 7.99 -22.33
N ALA A 61 -2.38 7.38 -22.45
CA ALA A 61 -1.43 7.77 -23.48
C ALA A 61 -2.16 7.54 -24.80
N SER A 62 -2.38 8.63 -25.55
CA SER A 62 -2.99 8.58 -26.89
C SER A 62 -2.39 7.44 -27.71
N PRO A 63 -3.18 6.70 -28.50
CA PRO A 63 -2.60 5.89 -29.56
C PRO A 63 -1.82 6.81 -30.53
N PRO A 64 -0.67 6.37 -31.06
CA PRO A 64 0.12 7.15 -32.02
C PRO A 64 -0.68 7.39 -33.32
N PRO A 65 -0.31 8.40 -34.14
CA PRO A 65 -1.12 8.87 -35.27
C PRO A 65 -1.43 7.80 -36.32
#